data_AF-A0A060C5Z1-F1
#
_entry.id   AF-A0A060C5Z1-F1
#
_cell.length_a   1.000
_cell.length_b   1.000
_cell.length_c   1.000
_cell.angle_alpha   90.00
_cell.angle_beta   90.00
_cell.angle_gamma   90.00
#
_symmetry.space_group_name_H-M   'P 1'
#
loop_
_entity.id
_entity.type
_entity.pdbx_description
1 polymer ?
#
loop_
_entity_poly.entity_id
_entity_poly.type
_entity_poly.pdbx_seq_one_letter_code
_entity_poly.pdbx_strand_id
1 'polypeptide(L)'
;LKLAATLDKDVVLAEGYKQFPTNRKYMAKMGDWRDDKDQEIPLDGIGGVNIVVKADVHRSGINFPCYAFENQAETEGFAKMAKRAGYGVYGLPNYVVWHIDTDEKPGNA
;
A
#
# COMPACT_ATOMS: atom_id res chain seq x y z
N LEU A 1 -3.88 3.94 -12.16
CA LEU A 1 -2.95 5.09 -12.30
C LEU A 1 -2.71 5.34 -13.79
N LYS A 2 -2.95 6.56 -14.30
CA LYS A 2 -2.67 6.90 -15.71
C LYS A 2 -1.16 6.82 -16.04
N LEU A 3 -0.31 7.13 -15.05
CA LEU A 3 1.15 7.08 -15.16
C LEU A 3 1.71 5.65 -15.32
N ALA A 4 1.11 4.66 -14.69
CA ALA A 4 1.54 3.26 -14.85
C ALA A 4 1.34 2.77 -16.30
N ALA A 5 0.38 3.33 -17.03
CA ALA A 5 0.14 2.97 -18.43
C ALA A 5 1.19 3.53 -19.40
N THR A 6 2.02 4.48 -18.96
CA THR A 6 3.05 5.13 -19.79
C THR A 6 4.47 4.64 -19.48
N LEU A 7 4.62 3.72 -18.53
CA LEU A 7 5.92 3.18 -18.10
C LEU A 7 6.08 1.75 -18.59
N ASP A 8 7.34 1.35 -18.82
CA ASP A 8 7.66 -0.05 -19.06
C ASP A 8 7.25 -0.91 -17.86
N LYS A 9 6.77 -2.12 -18.13
CA LYS A 9 6.17 -2.99 -17.10
C LYS A 9 7.14 -3.38 -15.98
N ASP A 10 8.43 -3.35 -16.28
CA ASP A 10 9.50 -3.74 -15.36
C ASP A 10 9.94 -2.58 -14.44
N VAL A 11 9.44 -1.36 -14.68
CA VAL A 11 9.72 -0.19 -13.84
C VAL A 11 8.85 -0.27 -12.58
N VAL A 12 9.49 -0.42 -11.43
CA VAL A 12 8.82 -0.38 -10.13
C VAL A 12 8.65 1.06 -9.67
N LEU A 13 7.42 1.44 -9.34
CA LEU A 13 7.10 2.69 -8.65
C LEU A 13 7.09 2.41 -7.15
N ALA A 14 8.01 3.01 -6.41
CA ALA A 14 7.96 3.03 -4.96
C ALA A 14 7.71 4.46 -4.44
N GLU A 15 7.28 4.56 -3.19
CA GLU A 15 7.21 5.82 -2.47
C GLU A 15 8.58 6.51 -2.42
N GLY A 16 8.61 7.85 -2.50
CA GLY A 16 9.85 8.65 -2.46
C GLY A 16 10.55 8.89 -3.80
N TYR A 17 10.14 8.24 -4.90
CA TYR A 17 10.68 8.54 -6.24
C TYR A 17 10.17 9.90 -6.75
N LYS A 18 10.92 10.97 -6.46
CA LYS A 18 10.64 12.36 -6.89
C LYS A 18 10.48 12.53 -8.41
N GLN A 19 10.97 11.56 -9.18
CA GLN A 19 10.95 11.57 -10.65
C GLN A 19 9.54 11.37 -11.23
N PHE A 20 8.60 10.83 -10.46
CA PHE A 20 7.27 10.44 -10.94
C PHE A 20 6.17 11.01 -10.03
N PRO A 21 5.37 12.00 -10.49
CA PRO A 21 4.23 12.49 -9.71
C PRO A 21 3.12 11.44 -9.71
N THR A 22 3.07 10.63 -8.65
CA THR A 22 2.10 9.52 -8.55
C THR A 22 0.68 9.99 -8.25
N ASN A 23 0.51 11.22 -7.73
CA ASN A 23 -0.77 11.81 -7.31
C ASN A 23 -1.62 10.87 -6.43
N ARG A 24 -0.95 10.00 -5.65
CA ARG A 24 -1.62 9.08 -4.73
C ARG A 24 -2.22 9.87 -3.58
N LYS A 25 -3.40 9.43 -3.13
CA LYS A 25 -3.98 9.89 -1.88
C LYS A 25 -3.50 8.95 -0.77
N TYR A 26 -3.04 9.50 0.34
CA TYR A 26 -2.46 8.75 1.45
C TYR A 26 -3.45 8.60 2.59
N MET A 27 -3.74 7.36 2.99
CA MET A 27 -4.66 7.06 4.10
C MET A 27 -4.24 7.76 5.41
N ALA A 28 -2.94 7.86 5.67
CA ALA A 28 -2.39 8.52 6.86
C ALA A 28 -2.83 10.00 7.02
N LYS A 29 -3.33 10.63 5.95
CA LYS A 29 -3.82 12.02 5.95
C LYS A 29 -5.36 12.12 5.94
N MET A 30 -6.07 11.00 6.08
CA MET A 30 -7.52 10.94 5.89
C MET A 30 -8.33 10.74 7.17
N GLY A 31 -7.72 10.24 8.24
CA GLY A 31 -8.45 9.88 9.48
C GLY A 31 -8.15 10.79 10.66
N ASP A 32 -9.03 10.71 11.66
CA ASP A 32 -8.85 11.25 13.01
C ASP A 32 -9.04 10.09 14.00
N TRP A 33 -8.08 9.91 14.92
CA TRP A 33 -8.11 8.83 15.92
C TRP A 33 -9.28 8.97 16.92
N ARG A 34 -9.97 10.12 16.92
CA ARG A 34 -11.17 10.37 17.73
C ARG A 34 -12.46 9.90 17.08
N ASP A 35 -12.44 9.63 15.79
CA ASP A 35 -13.61 9.17 15.04
C ASP A 35 -13.77 7.64 15.16
N ASP A 36 -14.77 7.07 14.46
CA ASP A 36 -15.04 5.65 14.49
C ASP A 36 -13.85 4.82 13.96
N LYS A 37 -13.25 4.03 14.85
CA LYS A 37 -12.10 3.18 14.56
C LYS A 37 -12.39 2.06 13.55
N ASP A 38 -13.66 1.69 13.39
CA ASP A 38 -14.10 0.61 12.52
C ASP A 38 -14.51 1.12 11.12
N GLN A 39 -14.33 2.41 10.85
CA GLN A 39 -14.50 2.96 9.51
C GLN A 39 -13.49 2.32 8.55
N GLU A 40 -13.98 1.72 7.47
CA GLU A 40 -13.15 1.13 6.42
C GLU A 40 -13.10 2.00 5.17
N ILE A 41 -11.93 2.09 4.55
CA ILE A 41 -11.77 2.67 3.21
C ILE A 41 -11.09 1.67 2.27
N PRO A 42 -11.48 1.60 0.99
CA PRO A 42 -10.79 0.76 0.02
C PRO A 42 -9.39 1.33 -0.28
N LEU A 43 -8.40 0.45 -0.36
CA LEU A 43 -7.02 0.80 -0.73
C LEU A 43 -6.61 0.14 -2.04
N ASP A 44 -5.59 0.71 -2.69
CA ASP A 44 -4.95 0.18 -3.90
C ASP A 44 -3.50 -0.26 -3.66
N GLY A 45 -2.92 0.15 -2.53
CA GLY A 45 -1.56 -0.15 -2.08
C GLY A 45 -1.52 -0.10 -0.55
N ILE A 46 -0.63 -0.90 0.05
CA ILE A 46 -0.46 -1.00 1.51
C ILE A 46 1.03 -0.98 1.85
N GLY A 47 1.35 -0.60 3.09
CA GLY A 47 2.66 -0.85 3.71
C GLY A 47 2.65 -2.14 4.55
N GLY A 48 3.82 -2.56 5.04
CA GLY A 48 3.97 -3.82 5.79
C GLY A 48 3.95 -3.72 7.32
N VAL A 49 3.91 -2.52 7.90
CA VAL A 49 4.16 -2.30 9.35
C VAL A 49 3.08 -2.94 10.24
N ASN A 50 1.80 -2.69 9.97
CA ASN A 50 0.70 -3.30 10.70
C ASN A 50 -0.40 -3.70 9.71
N ILE A 51 -0.42 -4.98 9.33
CA ILE A 51 -1.40 -5.55 8.42
C ILE A 51 -1.89 -6.89 8.94
N VAL A 52 -3.18 -7.16 8.73
CA VAL A 52 -3.79 -8.45 9.05
C VAL A 52 -4.33 -9.03 7.76
N VAL A 53 -3.85 -10.22 7.40
CA VAL A 53 -4.21 -10.90 6.16
C VAL A 53 -4.88 -12.21 6.51
N LYS A 54 -6.06 -12.46 5.93
CA LYS A 54 -6.71 -13.77 6.05
C LYS A 54 -5.83 -14.82 5.37
N ALA A 55 -5.61 -15.95 6.04
CA ALA A 55 -4.65 -16.95 5.58
C ALA A 55 -4.99 -17.57 4.21
N ASP A 56 -6.26 -17.56 3.81
CA ASP A 56 -6.72 -18.00 2.48
C ASP A 56 -6.14 -17.15 1.34
N VAL A 57 -5.95 -15.84 1.54
CA VAL A 57 -5.32 -14.92 0.58
C VAL A 57 -3.90 -15.38 0.24
N HIS A 58 -3.10 -15.75 1.26
CA HIS A 58 -1.77 -16.29 0.99
C HIS A 58 -1.81 -17.69 0.36
N ARG A 59 -2.74 -18.55 0.82
CA ARG A 59 -2.88 -19.91 0.27
C ARG A 59 -3.36 -19.91 -1.18
N SER A 60 -4.00 -18.84 -1.66
CA SER A 60 -4.36 -18.67 -3.07
C SER A 60 -3.16 -18.24 -3.94
N GLY A 61 -1.95 -18.15 -3.38
CA GLY A 61 -0.73 -17.82 -4.09
C GLY A 61 -0.35 -16.34 -4.09
N ILE A 62 -1.08 -15.48 -3.37
CA ILE A 62 -0.75 -14.06 -3.25
C ILE A 62 0.38 -13.90 -2.22
N ASN A 63 1.48 -13.31 -2.63
CA ASN A 63 2.66 -13.09 -1.80
C ASN A 63 3.19 -11.66 -1.96
N PHE A 64 4.32 -11.37 -1.34
CA PHE A 64 5.06 -10.13 -1.56
C PHE A 64 6.02 -10.36 -2.73
N PRO A 65 5.73 -9.82 -3.93
CA PRO A 65 6.51 -10.13 -5.11
C PRO A 65 7.86 -9.42 -5.05
N CYS A 66 8.95 -10.16 -5.26
CA CYS A 66 10.30 -9.63 -5.43
C CYS A 66 10.59 -9.13 -6.86
N TYR A 67 9.56 -9.10 -7.71
CA TYR A 67 9.59 -8.67 -9.10
C TYR A 67 8.51 -7.60 -9.34
N ALA A 68 8.63 -6.87 -10.46
CA ALA A 68 7.63 -5.89 -10.85
C ALA A 68 6.30 -6.59 -11.20
N PHE A 69 5.26 -6.26 -10.44
CA PHE A 69 3.89 -6.66 -10.71
C PHE A 69 3.05 -5.41 -10.97
N GLU A 70 2.74 -5.15 -12.25
CA GLU A 70 2.03 -3.93 -12.69
C GLU A 70 2.66 -2.65 -12.14
N ASN A 71 3.98 -2.53 -12.28
CA ASN A 71 4.78 -1.41 -11.79
C ASN A 71 4.79 -1.25 -10.26
N GLN A 72 4.37 -2.26 -9.49
CA GLN A 72 4.46 -2.31 -8.04
C GLN A 72 5.34 -3.50 -7.62
N ALA A 73 5.89 -3.47 -6.41
CA ALA A 73 6.61 -4.59 -5.81
C ALA A 73 6.26 -4.69 -4.32
N GLU A 74 6.71 -5.77 -3.67
CA GLU A 74 6.63 -5.92 -2.20
C GLU A 74 5.19 -5.72 -1.68
N THR A 75 4.92 -4.88 -0.68
CA THR A 75 3.59 -4.73 -0.09
C THR A 75 2.59 -4.06 -1.04
N GLU A 76 3.04 -3.12 -1.87
CA GLU A 76 2.18 -2.50 -2.88
C GLU A 76 1.81 -3.50 -3.98
N GLY A 77 2.76 -4.36 -4.36
CA GLY A 77 2.52 -5.49 -5.28
C GLY A 77 1.56 -6.53 -4.70
N PHE A 78 1.68 -6.83 -3.42
CA PHE A 78 0.76 -7.72 -2.70
C PHE A 78 -0.69 -7.20 -2.78
N ALA A 79 -0.93 -5.93 -2.44
CA ALA A 79 -2.27 -5.34 -2.51
C ALA A 79 -2.84 -5.40 -3.93
N LYS A 80 -1.99 -5.12 -4.93
CA LYS A 80 -2.35 -5.20 -6.34
C LYS A 80 -2.77 -6.60 -6.75
N MET A 81 -1.98 -7.62 -6.38
CA MET A 81 -2.29 -9.02 -6.66
C MET A 81 -3.58 -9.47 -5.96
N ALA A 82 -3.77 -9.09 -4.70
CA ALA A 82 -4.99 -9.40 -3.95
C ALA A 82 -6.25 -8.87 -4.65
N LYS A 83 -6.23 -7.60 -5.07
CA LYS A 83 -7.35 -7.02 -5.82
C LYS A 83 -7.57 -7.69 -7.17
N ARG A 84 -6.51 -8.09 -7.88
CA ARG A 84 -6.60 -8.84 -9.14
C ARG A 84 -7.23 -10.21 -8.97
N ALA A 85 -6.99 -10.86 -7.84
CA ALA A 85 -7.59 -12.14 -7.48
C ALA A 85 -9.03 -12.01 -6.93
N GLY A 86 -9.57 -10.79 -6.84
CA GLY A 86 -10.94 -10.53 -6.38
C GLY A 86 -11.08 -10.34 -4.86
N TYR A 87 -9.97 -10.28 -4.12
CA TYR A 87 -9.99 -9.95 -2.70
C TYR A 87 -10.14 -8.44 -2.48
N GLY A 88 -10.81 -8.08 -1.39
CA GLY A 88 -10.84 -6.71 -0.91
C GLY A 88 -9.56 -6.35 -0.17
N VAL A 89 -9.12 -5.11 -0.33
CA VAL A 89 -8.00 -4.52 0.41
C VAL A 89 -8.53 -3.25 1.04
N TYR A 90 -8.47 -3.18 2.36
CA TYR A 90 -9.08 -2.11 3.15
C TYR A 90 -8.08 -1.55 4.15
N GLY A 91 -8.26 -0.29 4.50
CA GLY A 91 -7.55 0.37 5.57
C GLY A 91 -8.51 1.02 6.55
N LEU A 92 -8.03 1.21 7.77
CA LEU A 92 -8.76 1.83 8.86
C LEU A 92 -8.10 3.19 9.14
N PRO A 93 -8.61 4.31 8.57
CA PRO A 93 -7.94 5.60 8.66
C PRO A 93 -7.91 6.15 10.09
N ASN A 94 -8.86 5.76 10.94
CA ASN A 94 -8.99 6.23 12.32
C ASN A 94 -8.34 5.27 13.34
N TYR A 95 -7.94 4.06 12.92
CA TYR A 95 -7.25 3.11 13.79
C TYR A 95 -5.74 3.37 13.75
N VAL A 96 -5.23 4.13 14.70
CA VAL A 96 -3.82 4.57 14.73
C VAL A 96 -2.96 3.63 15.57
N VAL A 97 -1.90 3.11 14.95
CA VAL A 97 -0.81 2.39 15.62
C VAL A 97 0.46 3.22 15.50
N TRP A 98 1.16 3.43 16.63
CA TRP A 98 2.39 4.21 16.67
C TRP A 98 3.59 3.33 16.40
N HIS A 99 4.40 3.70 15.40
CA HIS A 99 5.71 3.12 15.17
C HIS A 99 6.74 3.82 16.05
N ILE A 100 7.69 3.07 16.61
CA ILE A 100 8.81 3.69 17.34
C ILE A 100 9.63 4.54 16.38
N ASP A 101 10.02 5.74 16.80
CA ASP A 101 10.93 6.56 16.01
C ASP A 101 12.32 5.89 15.98
N THR A 102 12.84 5.66 14.78
CA THR A 102 14.13 5.02 14.53
C THR A 102 15.26 6.02 14.31
N ASP A 103 15.04 7.32 14.64
CA ASP A 103 15.96 8.43 14.33
C ASP A 103 16.27 8.54 12.83
N GLU A 104 15.28 8.21 12.00
CA GLU A 104 15.42 8.26 10.55
C GLU A 104 15.63 9.70 10.05
N LYS A 105 16.52 9.84 9.05
CA LYS A 105 16.81 11.16 8.48
C LYS A 105 15.52 11.74 7.86
N PRO A 106 15.20 13.02 8.09
CA PRO A 106 14.04 13.66 7.48
C PRO A 106 14.16 13.68 5.94
N GLY A 107 13.03 13.60 5.24
CA GLY A 107 12.96 13.75 3.77
C GLY A 107 12.57 12.50 2.97
N ASN A 108 12.18 11.41 3.64
CA ASN A 108 11.70 10.16 3.02
C ASN A 108 10.16 10.11 2.83
N ALA A 109 9.43 11.18 3.19
CA ALA A 109 7.96 11.28 3.10
C ALA A 109 7.47 12.01 1.84
#